data_AF-A0A1C5EPB9-F1
#
_entry.id   AF-A0A1C5EPB9-F1
#
_cell.length_a   1.000
_cell.length_b   1.000
_cell.length_c   1.000
_cell.angle_alpha   90.00
_cell.angle_beta   90.00
_cell.angle_gamma   90.00
#
_symmetry.space_group_name_H-M   'P 1'
#
loop_
_entity.id
_entity.type
_entity.pdbx_description
1 polymer ?
#
loop_
_entity_poly.entity_id
_entity_poly.type
_entity_poly.pdbx_seq_one_letter_code
_entity_poly.pdbx_strand_id
1 'polypeptide(L)'
;MGGLSFPVPARVSSCLAATVMTALALAGCSGEKEPSATEPTTSRSARPSPSQISDRAEHIEGETVSRAPKPVNDGQVLLSVTSKQGNAELPLTKEIGAGTLAIQVNCQGKGILNVNVDPVGLSFPLNCVNEEVSSTYNEIHLKRARSEGTVRVSAPSTVRWALTAEQ
;
A
#
# COMPACT_ATOMS: atom_id res chain seq x y z
N MET A 1 -51.84 1.13 20.99
CA MET A 1 -52.05 2.51 20.49
C MET A 1 -51.06 3.41 21.22
N GLY A 2 -50.27 4.30 20.62
CA GLY A 2 -50.14 4.72 19.24
C GLY A 2 -48.67 5.07 18.93
N GLY A 3 -48.31 4.93 17.66
CA GLY A 3 -47.01 5.30 17.13
C GLY A 3 -46.91 6.81 16.91
N LEU A 4 -45.69 7.33 17.02
CA LEU A 4 -45.34 8.66 16.54
C LEU A 4 -44.32 8.49 15.43
N SER A 5 -44.83 8.67 14.21
CA SER A 5 -44.09 8.74 12.96
C SER A 5 -43.24 10.01 12.94
N PHE A 6 -41.96 9.87 12.59
CA PHE A 6 -41.09 11.00 12.26
C PHE A 6 -41.15 11.27 10.74
N PRO A 7 -41.22 12.54 10.31
CA PRO A 7 -41.22 12.90 8.89
C PRO A 7 -39.82 12.81 8.26
N VAL A 8 -39.77 12.20 7.07
CA VAL A 8 -38.63 12.19 6.15
C VAL A 8 -38.55 13.55 5.44
N PRO A 9 -37.41 14.26 5.43
CA PRO A 9 -37.23 15.40 4.54
C PRO A 9 -37.01 14.94 3.09
N ALA A 10 -37.81 15.53 2.21
CA ALA A 10 -37.82 15.32 0.77
C ALA A 10 -36.58 15.90 0.08
N ARG A 11 -36.23 15.24 -1.03
CA ARG A 11 -35.18 15.60 -1.98
C ARG A 11 -35.41 17.00 -2.58
N VAL A 12 -34.35 17.80 -2.70
CA VAL A 12 -34.32 18.92 -3.65
C VAL A 12 -33.27 18.62 -4.71
N SER A 13 -33.80 18.50 -5.93
CA SER A 13 -33.11 18.40 -7.21
C SER A 13 -32.64 19.79 -7.65
N SER A 14 -31.40 19.93 -8.10
CA SER A 14 -31.08 20.94 -9.10
C SER A 14 -29.82 20.58 -9.89
N CYS A 15 -30.01 20.41 -11.20
CA CYS A 15 -28.99 20.25 -12.21
C CYS A 15 -28.18 21.54 -12.38
N LEU A 16 -26.88 21.44 -12.62
CA LEU A 16 -26.14 22.38 -13.45
C LEU A 16 -24.99 21.62 -14.12
N ALA A 17 -25.14 21.44 -15.42
CA ALA A 17 -24.13 20.92 -16.33
C ALA A 17 -23.12 22.03 -16.66
N ALA A 18 -21.84 21.68 -16.69
CA ALA A 18 -20.84 22.39 -17.49
C ALA A 18 -19.69 21.43 -17.82
N THR A 19 -19.81 20.80 -18.98
CA THR A 19 -18.73 20.11 -19.70
C THR A 19 -17.68 21.13 -20.16
N VAL A 20 -16.41 20.91 -19.82
CA VAL A 20 -15.27 21.52 -20.53
C VAL A 20 -14.43 20.40 -21.10
N MET A 21 -14.55 20.21 -22.41
CA MET A 21 -13.63 19.43 -23.23
C MET A 21 -12.51 20.36 -23.70
N THR A 22 -11.26 20.03 -23.37
CA THR A 22 -10.10 20.64 -24.02
C THR A 22 -9.22 19.53 -24.56
N ALA A 23 -9.39 19.25 -25.85
CA ALA A 23 -8.47 18.43 -26.63
C ALA A 23 -7.33 19.33 -27.15
N LEU A 24 -6.08 18.92 -26.96
CA LEU A 24 -4.96 19.39 -27.76
C LEU A 24 -4.36 18.21 -28.51
N ALA A 25 -4.39 18.30 -29.84
CA ALA A 25 -3.77 17.37 -30.76
C ALA A 25 -2.58 18.06 -31.47
N LEU A 26 -1.43 17.37 -31.42
CA LEU A 26 -0.40 17.12 -32.45
C LEU A 26 0.23 18.29 -33.23
N ALA A 27 1.58 18.36 -33.24
CA ALA A 27 2.41 18.19 -34.46
C ALA A 27 3.93 18.46 -34.26
N GLY A 28 4.77 17.54 -34.77
CA GLY A 28 6.06 17.80 -35.47
C GLY A 28 7.34 17.91 -34.62
N CYS A 29 8.54 17.52 -35.05
CA CYS A 29 9.00 16.75 -36.23
C CYS A 29 10.46 16.28 -36.02
N SER A 30 10.69 15.03 -36.43
CA SER A 30 11.86 14.40 -37.07
C SER A 30 13.29 14.92 -36.86
N GLY A 31 14.17 14.00 -36.50
CA GLY A 31 15.61 14.08 -36.68
C GLY A 31 16.18 12.71 -37.06
N GLU A 32 16.13 12.35 -38.34
CA GLU A 32 16.87 11.22 -38.91
C GLU A 32 18.22 11.71 -39.44
N LYS A 33 19.33 11.13 -38.97
CA LYS A 33 20.61 11.10 -39.71
C LYS A 33 21.50 9.94 -39.26
N GLU A 34 21.50 8.90 -40.08
CA GLU A 34 22.65 8.00 -40.33
C GLU A 34 22.86 7.99 -41.85
N PRO A 35 23.98 7.47 -42.44
CA PRO A 35 25.19 6.90 -41.83
C PRO A 35 26.51 7.44 -42.45
N SER A 36 27.66 7.18 -41.82
CA SER A 36 28.91 6.79 -42.53
C SER A 36 30.03 6.42 -41.55
N ALA A 37 30.35 5.11 -41.60
CA ALA A 37 31.61 4.40 -41.39
C ALA A 37 32.83 5.14 -40.81
N THR A 38 33.40 4.57 -39.74
CA THR A 38 34.63 3.74 -39.80
C THR A 38 34.85 3.06 -38.45
N GLU A 39 35.20 1.77 -38.50
CA GLU A 39 35.43 0.84 -37.40
C GLU A 39 36.34 1.37 -36.27
N PRO A 40 36.20 0.79 -35.07
CA PRO A 40 37.37 0.10 -34.54
C PRO A 40 37.07 -1.35 -34.17
N THR A 41 37.88 -2.22 -34.77
CA THR A 41 38.31 -3.56 -34.39
C THR A 41 37.75 -4.10 -33.06
N THR A 42 36.98 -5.16 -33.22
CA THR A 42 36.68 -6.16 -32.20
C THR A 42 37.95 -6.62 -31.48
N SER A 43 38.01 -6.39 -30.18
CA SER A 43 38.71 -7.27 -29.24
C SER A 43 37.77 -7.60 -28.09
N ARG A 44 37.10 -8.72 -28.32
CA ARG A 44 36.17 -9.41 -27.42
C ARG A 44 36.94 -9.89 -26.19
N SER A 45 36.82 -9.18 -25.08
CA SER A 45 37.10 -9.74 -23.74
C SER A 45 35.78 -9.82 -23.00
N ALA A 46 35.15 -10.99 -23.10
CA ALA A 46 33.94 -11.30 -22.35
C ALA A 46 34.31 -11.45 -20.87
N ARG A 47 34.22 -10.36 -20.12
CA ARG A 47 34.09 -10.43 -18.66
C ARG A 47 32.59 -10.53 -18.35
N PRO A 48 32.12 -11.55 -17.62
CA PRO A 48 30.77 -11.50 -17.08
C PRO A 48 30.72 -10.32 -16.13
N SER A 49 29.89 -9.31 -16.43
CA SER A 49 29.48 -8.35 -15.42
C SER A 49 28.86 -9.15 -14.28
N PRO A 50 29.35 -9.05 -13.03
CA PRO A 50 28.65 -9.61 -11.90
C PRO A 50 27.26 -8.98 -11.89
N SER A 51 26.25 -9.85 -11.87
CA SER A 51 24.86 -9.52 -11.62
C SER A 51 24.77 -8.36 -10.63
N GLN A 52 24.04 -7.31 -10.98
CA GLN A 52 23.60 -6.37 -9.97
C GLN A 52 22.76 -7.16 -8.98
N ILE A 53 23.38 -7.51 -7.86
CA ILE A 53 22.71 -7.83 -6.61
C ILE A 53 22.01 -6.53 -6.26
N SER A 54 20.81 -6.35 -6.82
CA SER A 54 19.82 -5.43 -6.28
C SER A 54 19.74 -5.77 -4.80
N ASP A 55 19.82 -4.75 -3.97
CA ASP A 55 19.49 -4.75 -2.54
C ASP A 55 18.05 -5.20 -2.33
N ARG A 56 17.78 -6.45 -2.67
CA ARG A 56 16.51 -7.12 -2.51
C ARG A 56 16.57 -7.67 -1.10
N ALA A 57 15.78 -7.08 -0.21
CA ALA A 57 15.50 -7.66 1.09
C ALA A 57 15.30 -9.17 0.91
N GLU A 58 16.09 -9.98 1.62
CA GLU A 58 16.03 -11.43 1.51
C GLU A 58 14.59 -11.89 1.72
N HIS A 59 14.10 -12.74 0.80
CA HIS A 59 12.80 -13.37 0.94
C HIS A 59 12.85 -14.30 2.15
N ILE A 60 12.23 -13.90 3.25
CA ILE A 60 12.10 -14.77 4.43
C ILE A 60 11.05 -15.84 4.10
N GLU A 61 11.49 -17.09 3.97
CA GLU A 61 10.60 -18.24 3.82
C GLU A 61 9.57 -18.26 4.95
N GLY A 62 8.29 -18.11 4.59
CA GLY A 62 7.17 -18.17 5.53
C GLY A 62 6.24 -16.96 5.49
N GLU A 63 6.66 -15.86 4.86
CA GLU A 63 5.78 -14.73 4.58
C GLU A 63 4.68 -15.12 3.59
N THR A 64 3.45 -14.84 3.97
CA THR A 64 2.27 -15.14 3.18
C THR A 64 1.19 -14.11 3.48
N VAL A 65 0.26 -13.98 2.55
CA VAL A 65 -1.00 -13.24 2.74
C VAL A 65 -2.12 -14.13 3.30
N SER A 66 -1.91 -15.46 3.39
CA SER A 66 -2.87 -16.41 3.99
C SER A 66 -2.77 -16.52 5.51
N ARG A 67 -1.70 -16.00 6.10
CA ARG A 67 -1.47 -15.90 7.55
C ARG A 67 -1.07 -14.47 7.87
N ALA A 68 -1.42 -14.01 9.06
CA ALA A 68 -0.98 -12.70 9.52
C ALA A 68 0.51 -12.76 9.89
N PRO A 69 1.27 -11.66 9.71
CA PRO A 69 2.62 -11.56 10.22
C PRO A 69 2.69 -11.88 11.72
N LYS A 70 3.76 -12.55 12.15
CA LYS A 70 3.94 -12.89 13.56
C LYS A 70 4.43 -11.67 14.34
N PRO A 71 3.95 -11.45 15.57
CA PRO A 71 4.47 -10.41 16.44
C PRO A 71 6.00 -10.49 16.61
N VAL A 72 6.66 -9.34 16.67
CA VAL A 72 8.10 -9.25 16.95
C VAL A 72 8.31 -9.19 18.46
N ASN A 73 9.26 -9.97 18.98
CA ASN A 73 9.60 -10.02 20.41
C ASN A 73 8.39 -10.27 21.34
N ASP A 74 7.43 -11.09 20.87
CA ASP A 74 6.19 -11.40 21.59
C ASP A 74 5.32 -10.18 21.94
N GLY A 75 5.34 -9.16 21.08
CA GLY A 75 4.45 -7.99 21.15
C GLY A 75 2.97 -8.37 21.30
N GLN A 76 2.23 -7.58 22.08
CA GLN A 76 0.79 -7.75 22.25
C GLN A 76 0.07 -7.44 20.94
N VAL A 77 -0.61 -8.45 20.39
CA VAL A 77 -1.47 -8.26 19.22
C VAL A 77 -2.69 -7.42 19.58
N LEU A 78 -2.80 -6.27 18.91
CA LEU A 78 -3.96 -5.38 18.94
C LEU A 78 -4.95 -5.71 17.82
N LEU A 79 -4.43 -6.15 16.66
CA LEU A 79 -5.22 -6.53 15.48
C LEU A 79 -4.46 -7.54 14.65
N SER A 80 -5.16 -8.56 14.14
CA SER A 80 -4.60 -9.55 13.23
C SER A 80 -5.59 -9.86 12.13
N VAL A 81 -5.15 -9.71 10.88
CA VAL A 81 -5.99 -9.83 9.69
C VAL A 81 -5.28 -10.65 8.63
N THR A 82 -6.04 -11.50 7.94
CA THR A 82 -5.52 -12.41 6.91
C THR A 82 -6.33 -12.29 5.63
N SER A 83 -5.66 -12.49 4.49
CA SER A 83 -6.28 -12.67 3.17
C SER A 83 -7.36 -11.66 2.78
N LYS A 84 -7.20 -10.41 3.18
CA LYS A 84 -8.04 -9.30 2.69
C LYS A 84 -7.61 -8.90 1.28
N GLN A 85 -8.51 -8.23 0.58
CA GLN A 85 -8.29 -7.71 -0.78
C GLN A 85 -8.81 -6.29 -0.88
N GLY A 86 -8.07 -5.44 -1.59
CA GLY A 86 -8.43 -4.04 -1.78
C GLY A 86 -8.50 -3.26 -0.46
N ASN A 87 -9.42 -2.29 -0.39
CA ASN A 87 -9.54 -1.38 0.73
C ASN A 87 -10.18 -2.02 1.97
N ALA A 88 -9.81 -1.56 3.16
CA ALA A 88 -10.49 -1.90 4.41
C ALA A 88 -10.33 -0.81 5.47
N GLU A 89 -11.29 -0.73 6.39
CA GLU A 89 -11.15 -0.01 7.65
C GLU A 89 -11.30 -1.01 8.80
N LEU A 90 -10.34 -1.00 9.71
CA LEU A 90 -10.19 -2.00 10.75
C LEU A 90 -10.07 -1.30 12.11
N PRO A 91 -11.15 -1.24 12.91
CA PRO A 91 -11.08 -0.64 14.23
C PRO A 91 -10.17 -1.47 15.14
N LEU A 92 -9.35 -0.79 15.93
CA LEU A 92 -8.59 -1.40 17.01
C LEU A 92 -9.52 -1.49 18.23
N THR A 93 -9.90 -2.71 18.60
CA THR A 93 -10.87 -2.95 19.69
C THR A 93 -10.26 -2.84 21.09
N LYS A 94 -8.95 -2.62 21.15
CA LYS A 94 -8.19 -2.41 22.38
C LYS A 94 -7.62 -0.99 22.39
N GLU A 95 -7.39 -0.47 23.58
CA GLU A 95 -6.61 0.75 23.78
C GLU A 95 -5.23 0.61 23.12
N ILE A 96 -4.75 1.68 22.50
CA ILE A 96 -3.37 1.81 22.06
C ILE A 96 -2.61 2.48 23.21
N GLY A 97 -1.78 1.72 23.92
CA GLY A 97 -1.00 2.22 25.04
C GLY A 97 0.06 3.25 24.65
N ALA A 98 0.67 3.88 25.66
CA ALA A 98 1.92 4.59 25.47
C ALA A 98 3.05 3.59 25.17
N GLY A 99 4.03 3.98 24.37
CA GLY A 99 5.10 3.09 23.89
C GLY A 99 5.09 2.94 22.38
N THR A 100 5.70 1.87 21.89
CA THR A 100 5.83 1.62 20.45
C THR A 100 4.58 0.91 19.93
N LEU A 101 3.94 1.46 18.92
CA LEU A 101 2.94 0.76 18.11
C LEU A 101 3.60 0.40 16.80
N ALA A 102 3.55 -0.88 16.44
CA ALA A 102 4.10 -1.39 15.19
C ALA A 102 3.01 -2.01 14.30
N ILE A 103 3.21 -1.86 13.00
CA ILE A 103 2.37 -2.45 11.95
C ILE A 103 3.26 -3.29 11.04
N GLN A 104 2.91 -4.55 10.92
CA GLN A 104 3.46 -5.47 9.94
C GLN A 104 2.45 -5.71 8.84
N VAL A 105 2.90 -5.67 7.59
CA VAL A 105 2.04 -5.92 6.42
C VAL A 105 2.74 -6.85 5.47
N ASN A 106 2.01 -7.86 5.01
CA ASN A 106 2.37 -8.67 3.86
C ASN A 106 1.35 -8.37 2.75
N CYS A 107 1.82 -8.13 1.53
CA CYS A 107 0.96 -7.99 0.37
C CYS A 107 1.48 -8.72 -0.86
N GLN A 108 0.54 -9.11 -1.73
CA GLN A 108 0.82 -9.78 -2.99
C GLN A 108 -0.17 -9.31 -4.06
N GLY A 109 0.32 -9.13 -5.27
CA GLY A 109 -0.42 -8.58 -6.41
C GLY A 109 0.07 -7.16 -6.73
N LYS A 110 0.17 -6.84 -8.01
CA LYS A 110 0.69 -5.56 -8.48
C LYS A 110 -0.16 -4.38 -7.98
N GLY A 111 0.47 -3.44 -7.28
CA GLY A 111 -0.17 -2.22 -6.81
C GLY A 111 0.58 -1.55 -5.65
N ILE A 112 0.08 -0.41 -5.21
CA ILE A 112 0.56 0.24 -3.98
C ILE A 112 -0.52 0.07 -2.92
N LEU A 113 -0.16 -0.54 -1.80
CA LEU A 113 -0.97 -0.60 -0.59
C LEU A 113 -0.54 0.55 0.32
N ASN A 114 -1.48 1.37 0.79
CA ASN A 114 -1.22 2.40 1.78
C ASN A 114 -1.88 2.00 3.10
N VAL A 115 -1.13 2.12 4.18
CA VAL A 115 -1.65 1.99 5.54
C VAL A 115 -1.68 3.37 6.17
N ASN A 116 -2.78 3.70 6.85
CA ASN A 116 -2.90 4.82 7.76
C ASN A 116 -3.47 4.34 9.10
N VAL A 117 -2.91 4.82 10.21
CA VAL A 117 -3.40 4.52 11.56
C VAL A 117 -3.81 5.81 12.25
N ASP A 118 -5.11 5.99 12.43
CA ASP A 118 -5.69 7.12 13.15
C ASP A 118 -5.94 6.74 14.61
N PRO A 119 -5.83 7.68 15.57
CA PRO A 119 -5.41 9.08 15.43
C PRO A 119 -3.89 9.26 15.63
N VAL A 120 -3.10 8.19 15.54
CA VAL A 120 -1.67 8.19 15.89
C VAL A 120 -0.78 8.78 14.80
N GLY A 121 -1.27 8.88 13.55
CA GLY A 121 -0.58 9.52 12.45
C GLY A 121 0.52 8.67 11.79
N LEU A 122 0.55 7.36 12.04
CA LEU A 122 1.42 6.44 11.32
C LEU A 122 0.82 6.19 9.93
N SER A 123 1.54 6.55 8.88
CA SER A 123 1.12 6.34 7.50
C SER A 123 2.31 5.98 6.62
N PHE A 124 2.18 4.93 5.81
CA PHE A 124 3.23 4.50 4.90
C PHE A 124 2.68 3.72 3.69
N PRO A 125 3.33 3.84 2.52
CA PRO A 125 3.06 2.99 1.36
C PRO A 125 3.88 1.70 1.41
N LEU A 126 3.38 0.65 0.76
CA LEU A 126 4.08 -0.59 0.44
C LEU A 126 3.84 -0.91 -1.03
N ASN A 127 4.92 -1.03 -1.80
CA ASN A 127 4.84 -1.48 -3.18
C ASN A 127 4.67 -3.01 -3.20
N CYS A 128 3.55 -3.47 -3.72
CA CYS A 128 3.20 -4.88 -3.86
C CYS A 128 3.50 -5.35 -5.28
N VAL A 129 4.17 -6.49 -5.42
CA VAL A 129 4.51 -7.08 -6.72
C VAL A 129 3.69 -8.33 -7.01
N ASN A 130 3.67 -8.74 -8.28
CA ASN A 130 3.08 -10.02 -8.66
C ASN A 130 3.97 -11.18 -8.19
N GLU A 131 3.35 -12.36 -8.01
CA GLU A 131 4.00 -13.67 -7.76
C GLU A 131 4.74 -13.81 -6.43
N GLU A 132 5.14 -12.70 -5.81
CA GLU A 132 5.92 -12.67 -4.58
C GLU A 132 5.19 -11.87 -3.49
N VAL A 133 5.49 -12.20 -2.24
CA VAL A 133 5.00 -11.43 -1.09
C VAL A 133 5.99 -10.31 -0.82
N SER A 134 5.50 -9.08 -0.80
CA SER A 134 6.23 -7.92 -0.28
C SER A 134 5.82 -7.69 1.15
N SER A 135 6.80 -7.48 2.04
CA SER A 135 6.56 -7.24 3.46
C SER A 135 7.16 -5.92 3.93
N THR A 136 6.63 -5.40 5.04
CA THR A 136 7.21 -4.27 5.75
C THR A 136 6.83 -4.31 7.22
N TYR A 137 7.68 -3.71 8.05
CA TYR A 137 7.47 -3.43 9.46
C TYR A 137 7.71 -1.94 9.66
N ASN A 138 6.72 -1.20 10.14
CA ASN A 138 6.85 0.22 10.47
C ASN A 138 6.25 0.49 11.84
N GLU A 139 6.82 1.47 12.54
CA GLU A 139 6.45 1.76 13.92
C GLU A 139 6.39 3.25 14.23
N ILE A 140 5.69 3.57 15.30
CA ILE A 140 5.62 4.91 15.88
C ILE A 140 5.69 4.82 17.40
N HIS A 141 6.42 5.76 18.02
CA HIS A 141 6.48 5.86 19.47
C HIS A 141 5.47 6.89 20.01
N LEU A 142 4.56 6.44 20.86
CA LEU A 142 3.47 7.21 21.45
C LEU A 142 3.79 7.63 22.87
N LYS A 143 3.88 8.95 23.10
CA LYS A 143 4.07 9.52 24.45
C LYS A 143 2.86 9.35 25.37
N ARG A 144 1.67 9.13 24.81
CA ARG A 144 0.39 9.04 25.52
C ARG A 144 -0.48 8.01 24.82
N ALA A 145 -1.25 7.27 25.59
CA ALA A 145 -2.20 6.30 25.08
C ALA A 145 -3.35 6.94 24.27
N ARG A 146 -4.07 6.11 23.52
CA ARG A 146 -5.30 6.42 22.77
C ARG A 146 -6.35 5.37 23.10
N SER A 147 -7.52 5.83 23.52
CA SER A 147 -8.65 4.95 23.87
C SER A 147 -9.16 4.13 22.70
N GLU A 148 -8.94 4.61 21.48
CA GLU A 148 -9.38 3.98 20.25
C GLU A 148 -8.39 4.26 19.11
N GLY A 149 -8.49 3.46 18.06
CA GLY A 149 -7.84 3.76 16.79
C GLY A 149 -8.42 2.96 15.65
N THR A 150 -8.03 3.30 14.44
CA THR A 150 -8.46 2.59 13.22
C THR A 150 -7.28 2.46 12.28
N VAL A 151 -7.04 1.24 11.80
CA VAL A 151 -6.14 0.97 10.69
C VAL A 151 -6.97 1.04 9.40
N ARG A 152 -6.65 2.00 8.53
CA ARG A 152 -7.20 2.09 7.18
C ARG A 152 -6.18 1.58 6.19
N VAL A 153 -6.63 0.70 5.30
CA VAL A 153 -5.84 0.16 4.21
C VAL A 153 -6.50 0.59 2.90
N SER A 154 -5.71 1.22 2.03
CA SER A 154 -6.12 1.58 0.68
C SER A 154 -5.24 0.83 -0.32
N ALA A 155 -5.83 -0.03 -1.14
CA ALA A 155 -5.11 -0.84 -2.10
C ALA A 155 -6.01 -1.16 -3.32
N PRO A 156 -5.41 -1.40 -4.51
CA PRO A 156 -6.16 -1.94 -5.64
C PRO A 156 -6.85 -3.26 -5.28
N SER A 157 -8.01 -3.53 -5.89
CA SER A 157 -8.77 -4.77 -5.64
C SER A 157 -8.02 -6.06 -6.00
N THR A 158 -6.99 -5.95 -6.84
CA THR A 158 -6.08 -7.06 -7.22
C THR A 158 -5.03 -7.38 -6.16
N VAL A 159 -4.84 -6.51 -5.16
CA VAL A 159 -3.85 -6.71 -4.10
C VAL A 159 -4.49 -7.47 -2.94
N ARG A 160 -3.92 -8.63 -2.63
CA ARG A 160 -4.19 -9.41 -1.42
C ARG A 160 -3.22 -9.02 -0.32
N TRP A 161 -3.67 -8.99 0.92
CA TRP A 161 -2.82 -8.62 2.04
C TRP A 161 -3.23 -9.26 3.37
N ALA A 162 -2.27 -9.28 4.28
CA ALA A 162 -2.41 -9.65 5.68
C ALA A 162 -1.68 -8.62 6.54
N LEU A 163 -2.17 -8.38 7.76
CA LEU A 163 -1.67 -7.31 8.62
C LEU A 163 -1.72 -7.74 10.08
N THR A 164 -0.70 -7.35 10.83
CA THR A 164 -0.68 -7.41 12.30
C THR A 164 -0.36 -6.02 12.83
N ALA A 165 -1.15 -5.55 13.80
CA ALA A 165 -0.82 -4.41 14.63
C ALA A 165 -0.48 -4.91 16.03
N GLU A 166 0.64 -4.44 16.58
CA GLU A 166 1.18 -4.90 17.85
C GLU A 166 1.79 -3.77 18.69
N GLN A 167 1.95 -4.05 19.98
CA GLN A 167 2.59 -3.16 20.95
C GLN A 167 3.31 -3.95 22.05
#